data_AF-A0A7J8BYY7-F1
#
_entry.id   AF-A0A7J8BYY7-F1
#
_cell.length_a   1.000
_cell.length_b   1.000
_cell.length_c   1.000
_cell.angle_alpha   90.00
_cell.angle_beta   90.00
_cell.angle_gamma   90.00
#
_symmetry.space_group_name_H-M   'P 1'
#
loop_
_entity.id
_entity.type
_entity.pdbx_description
1 polymer ?
#
loop_
_entity_poly.entity_id
_entity_poly.type
_entity_poly.pdbx_seq_one_letter_code
_entity_poly.pdbx_strand_id
1 'polypeptide(L)'
;MLPAFNALDKLKPRWRVYTELISLYKNTDTPGGEFSPCFTELQRDFVMSRPTKLKDLIRLMKHWYKQCERRLKKKGSLPPKYALELLTIYAWEQGSGMPKFDTAEAFRTVLGLVTRYQHLCIFWTVNYDFENKIVRDFLLTQIQKPRPVILDPADPTGDVGGGNRWCWHLLANEAAEWLCSSLCCKDRAGDPVQSWTVPTVQMPGSCGVCTAPVVNEMLSYRSRGVLD
;
A
#
# COMPACT_ATOMS: atom_id res chain seq x y z
N MET A 1 9.72 11.34 -21.26
CA MET A 1 10.74 10.38 -20.78
C MET A 1 11.40 11.02 -19.58
N LEU A 2 11.41 10.38 -18.42
CA LEU A 2 12.17 10.85 -17.25
C LEU A 2 13.54 10.16 -17.28
N PRO A 3 14.66 10.90 -17.25
CA PRO A 3 15.98 10.28 -17.15
C PRO A 3 16.11 9.59 -15.78
N ALA A 4 16.59 8.35 -15.77
CA ALA A 4 16.80 7.58 -14.54
C ALA A 4 18.06 6.71 -14.66
N PHE A 5 18.72 6.47 -13.53
CA PHE A 5 19.85 5.55 -13.45
C PHE A 5 19.36 4.10 -13.44
N ASN A 6 20.00 3.21 -14.20
CA ASN A 6 19.65 1.79 -14.17
C ASN A 6 20.23 1.12 -12.92
N ALA A 7 19.46 1.13 -11.84
CA ALA A 7 19.85 0.57 -10.55
C ALA A 7 19.74 -0.97 -10.49
N LEU A 8 19.02 -1.59 -11.42
CA LEU A 8 18.68 -3.02 -11.40
C LEU A 8 19.69 -3.90 -12.13
N ASP A 9 20.97 -3.55 -12.05
CA ASP A 9 22.05 -4.33 -12.65
C ASP A 9 21.97 -5.80 -12.18
N LYS A 10 21.75 -6.71 -13.14
CA LYS A 10 21.48 -8.13 -12.90
C LYS A 10 22.63 -8.86 -12.19
N LEU A 11 23.80 -8.23 -12.12
CA LEU A 11 25.01 -8.78 -11.51
C LEU A 11 25.11 -8.50 -9.99
N LYS A 12 24.31 -7.58 -9.43
CA LYS A 12 24.34 -7.26 -7.99
C LYS A 12 23.25 -8.01 -7.20
N PRO A 13 23.54 -8.53 -6.00
CA PRO A 13 22.51 -8.97 -5.07
C PRO A 13 21.52 -7.83 -4.78
N ARG A 14 20.22 -8.11 -4.85
CA ARG A 14 19.15 -7.09 -4.72
C ARG A 14 19.26 -6.27 -3.44
N TRP A 15 19.59 -6.89 -2.31
CA TRP A 15 19.76 -6.17 -1.04
C TRP A 15 20.86 -5.10 -1.11
N ARG A 16 21.92 -5.27 -1.91
CA ARG A 16 22.98 -4.26 -2.06
C ARG A 16 22.44 -2.98 -2.69
N VAL A 17 21.61 -3.11 -3.72
CA VAL A 17 20.95 -1.98 -4.39
C VAL A 17 20.14 -1.18 -3.36
N TYR A 18 19.38 -1.86 -2.51
CA TYR A 18 18.59 -1.19 -1.47
C TYR A 18 19.44 -0.58 -0.36
N THR A 19 20.55 -1.20 0.04
CA THR A 19 21.46 -0.58 1.02
C THR A 19 22.15 0.68 0.47
N GLU A 20 22.55 0.67 -0.80
CA GLU A 20 23.12 1.84 -1.49
C GLU A 20 22.06 2.96 -1.57
N LEU A 21 20.83 2.62 -1.98
CA LEU A 21 19.69 3.54 -2.01
C LEU A 21 19.40 4.17 -0.64
N ILE A 22 19.33 3.35 0.42
CA ILE A 22 19.09 3.83 1.79
C ILE A 22 20.21 4.74 2.26
N SER A 23 21.46 4.41 1.92
CA SER A 23 22.61 5.27 2.21
C SER A 23 22.48 6.62 1.51
N LEU A 24 22.16 6.63 0.22
CA LEU A 24 21.94 7.87 -0.54
C LEU A 24 20.78 8.69 0.04
N TYR A 25 19.65 8.06 0.32
CA TYR A 25 18.48 8.70 0.94
C TYR A 25 18.78 9.31 2.31
N LYS A 26 19.64 8.68 3.12
CA LYS A 26 20.03 9.24 4.43
C LYS A 26 21.05 10.38 4.33
N ASN A 27 21.91 10.35 3.31
CA ASN A 27 22.98 11.33 3.12
C ASN A 27 22.57 12.53 2.27
N THR A 28 21.45 12.43 1.55
CA THR A 28 20.88 13.51 0.76
C THR A 28 19.58 13.93 1.42
N ASP A 29 19.31 15.23 1.58
CA ASP A 29 18.03 15.73 2.08
C ASP A 29 16.93 15.60 1.01
N THR A 30 16.85 14.42 0.37
CA THR A 30 15.97 14.14 -0.75
C THR A 30 14.62 13.63 -0.26
N PRO A 31 13.52 13.99 -0.93
CA PRO A 31 12.22 13.41 -0.65
C PRO A 31 12.24 11.89 -0.82
N GLY A 32 11.50 11.18 0.05
CA GLY A 32 11.32 9.73 -0.10
C GLY A 32 10.69 9.39 -1.47
N GLY A 33 11.23 8.37 -2.13
CA GLY A 33 10.81 7.96 -3.46
C GLY A 33 11.38 8.78 -4.62
N GLU A 34 12.34 9.69 -4.39
CA GLU A 34 13.01 10.47 -5.45
C GLU A 34 13.61 9.56 -6.54
N PHE A 35 14.11 8.38 -6.14
CA PHE A 35 14.71 7.41 -7.04
C PHE A 35 13.74 6.35 -7.56
N SER A 36 12.42 6.50 -7.33
CA SER A 36 11.39 5.60 -7.85
C SER A 36 11.48 5.37 -9.37
N PRO A 37 11.86 6.35 -10.22
CA PRO A 37 12.04 6.13 -11.66
C PRO A 37 13.04 5.01 -12.00
N CYS A 38 14.05 4.79 -11.16
CA CYS A 38 15.05 3.72 -11.31
C CYS A 38 14.46 2.31 -11.11
N PHE A 39 13.28 2.21 -10.50
CA PHE A 39 12.60 0.95 -10.15
C PHE A 39 11.29 0.73 -10.92
N THR A 40 11.05 1.50 -11.99
CA THR A 40 9.81 1.44 -12.79
C THR A 40 9.53 0.07 -13.39
N GLU A 41 10.56 -0.72 -13.72
CA GLU A 41 10.38 -2.11 -14.15
C GLU A 41 9.75 -2.97 -13.05
N LEU A 42 10.22 -2.84 -11.80
CA LEU A 42 9.66 -3.58 -10.66
C LEU A 42 8.24 -3.13 -10.32
N GLN A 43 7.97 -1.82 -10.37
CA GLN A 43 6.62 -1.27 -10.19
C GLN A 43 5.66 -1.82 -11.25
N ARG A 44 6.07 -1.82 -12.52
CA ARG A 44 5.29 -2.37 -13.63
C ARG A 44 5.03 -3.85 -13.43
N ASP A 45 6.07 -4.63 -13.12
CA ASP A 45 5.97 -6.08 -13.02
C ASP A 45 5.11 -6.52 -11.82
N PHE A 46 5.12 -5.74 -10.73
CA PHE A 46 4.24 -5.92 -9.57
C PHE A 46 2.74 -5.83 -9.93
N VAL A 47 2.37 -4.94 -10.85
CA VAL A 47 0.99 -4.81 -11.34
C VAL A 47 0.69 -5.77 -12.50
N MET A 48 1.67 -5.99 -13.38
CA MET A 48 1.52 -6.81 -14.59
C MET A 48 1.27 -8.29 -14.28
N SER A 49 1.86 -8.81 -13.21
CA SER A 49 1.67 -10.21 -12.76
C SER A 49 0.26 -10.52 -12.24
N ARG A 50 -0.59 -9.51 -12.04
CA ARG A 50 -1.91 -9.67 -11.41
C ARG A 50 -3.00 -10.17 -12.35
N PRO A 51 -4.04 -10.89 -11.84
CA PRO A 51 -5.15 -11.38 -12.65
C PRO A 51 -5.89 -10.27 -13.39
N THR A 52 -6.46 -10.60 -14.57
CA THR A 52 -7.21 -9.64 -15.40
C THR A 52 -8.33 -8.95 -14.62
N LYS A 53 -9.09 -9.70 -13.82
CA LYS A 53 -10.19 -9.14 -13.03
C LYS A 53 -9.73 -8.12 -11.99
N LEU A 54 -8.54 -8.32 -11.40
CA LEU A 54 -7.93 -7.32 -10.51
C LEU A 54 -7.49 -6.07 -11.29
N LYS A 55 -6.95 -6.22 -12.50
CA LYS A 55 -6.62 -5.07 -13.35
C LYS A 55 -7.86 -4.26 -13.70
N ASP A 56 -9.01 -4.92 -13.90
CA ASP A 56 -10.29 -4.24 -14.13
C ASP A 56 -10.80 -3.52 -12.88
N LEU A 57 -10.64 -4.11 -11.68
CA LEU A 57 -10.91 -3.42 -10.42
C LEU A 57 -10.02 -2.18 -10.24
N ILE A 58 -8.72 -2.28 -10.54
CA ILE A 58 -7.80 -1.13 -10.51
C ILE A 58 -8.28 -0.02 -11.46
N ARG A 59 -8.72 -0.37 -12.68
CA ARG A 59 -9.31 0.60 -13.62
C ARG A 59 -10.56 1.26 -13.04
N LEU A 60 -11.44 0.50 -12.40
CA LEU A 60 -12.63 1.02 -11.72
C LEU A 60 -12.26 1.99 -10.60
N MET A 61 -11.31 1.63 -9.74
CA MET A 61 -10.83 2.50 -8.66
C MET A 61 -10.21 3.80 -9.19
N LYS A 62 -9.42 3.73 -10.27
CA LYS A 62 -8.88 4.93 -10.94
C LYS A 62 -9.97 5.80 -11.55
N HIS A 63 -11.03 5.19 -12.09
CA HIS A 63 -12.18 5.91 -12.61
C HIS A 63 -12.92 6.66 -11.49
N TRP A 64 -13.24 5.97 -10.40
CA TRP A 64 -13.84 6.58 -9.21
C TRP A 64 -12.97 7.73 -8.67
N TYR A 65 -11.66 7.50 -8.52
CA TYR A 65 -10.73 8.54 -8.08
C TYR A 65 -10.73 9.77 -9.00
N LYS A 66 -10.78 9.58 -10.32
CA LYS A 66 -10.91 10.68 -11.29
C LYS A 66 -12.23 11.45 -11.13
N GLN A 67 -13.30 10.81 -10.70
CA GLN A 67 -14.56 11.47 -10.38
C GLN A 67 -14.43 12.30 -9.09
N CYS A 68 -13.79 11.77 -8.06
CA CYS A 68 -13.46 12.52 -6.84
C CYS A 68 -12.56 13.72 -7.15
N GLU A 69 -11.51 13.56 -7.97
CA GLU A 69 -10.65 14.67 -8.43
C GLU A 69 -11.47 15.80 -9.06
N ARG A 70 -12.52 15.47 -9.83
CA ARG A 70 -13.40 16.46 -10.47
C ARG A 70 -14.29 17.19 -9.46
N ARG A 71 -14.84 16.47 -8.47
CA ARG A 71 -15.70 17.05 -7.41
C ARG A 71 -14.89 17.90 -6.41
N LEU A 72 -13.68 17.46 -6.11
CA LEU A 72 -12.80 18.05 -5.10
C LEU A 72 -11.82 19.07 -5.68
N LYS A 73 -11.96 19.47 -6.96
CA LYS A 73 -11.09 20.47 -7.60
C LYS A 73 -10.94 21.68 -6.67
N LYS A 74 -9.69 22.06 -6.39
CA LYS A 74 -9.24 23.16 -5.50
C LYS A 74 -9.27 22.89 -3.98
N LYS A 75 -9.66 21.70 -3.50
CA LYS A 75 -9.77 21.42 -2.06
C LYS A 75 -8.51 20.85 -1.39
N GLY A 76 -7.45 20.51 -2.15
CA GLY A 76 -6.18 20.06 -1.60
C GLY A 76 -5.40 19.09 -2.51
N SER A 77 -4.24 18.64 -2.04
CA SER A 77 -3.40 17.64 -2.69
C SER A 77 -3.91 16.24 -2.34
N LEU A 78 -4.67 15.63 -3.25
CA LEU A 78 -5.11 14.25 -3.10
C LEU A 78 -3.92 13.27 -3.21
N PRO A 79 -4.00 12.09 -2.56
CA PRO A 79 -2.94 11.09 -2.65
C PRO A 79 -2.72 10.62 -4.08
N PRO A 80 -1.51 10.21 -4.47
CA PRO A 80 -1.23 9.79 -5.83
C PRO A 80 -2.10 8.60 -6.25
N LYS A 81 -2.48 8.54 -7.53
CA LYS A 81 -3.27 7.42 -8.09
C LYS A 81 -2.63 6.07 -7.79
N TYR A 82 -1.30 6.01 -7.81
CA TYR A 82 -0.53 4.81 -7.48
C TYR A 82 -0.79 4.28 -6.06
N ALA A 83 -1.02 5.15 -5.06
CA ALA A 83 -1.39 4.72 -3.71
C ALA A 83 -2.72 3.96 -3.70
N LEU A 84 -3.69 4.37 -4.53
CA LEU A 84 -4.96 3.68 -4.66
C LEU A 84 -4.82 2.35 -5.43
N GLU A 85 -3.94 2.28 -6.43
CA GLU A 85 -3.61 1.04 -7.13
C GLU A 85 -3.02 0.01 -6.15
N LEU A 86 -2.06 0.41 -5.33
CA LEU A 86 -1.46 -0.42 -4.28
C LEU A 86 -2.48 -0.83 -3.21
N LEU A 87 -3.32 0.09 -2.75
CA LEU A 87 -4.38 -0.23 -1.78
C LEU A 87 -5.39 -1.25 -2.34
N THR A 88 -5.68 -1.18 -3.65
CA THR A 88 -6.56 -2.12 -4.34
C THR A 88 -5.93 -3.51 -4.41
N ILE A 89 -4.64 -3.59 -4.73
CA ILE A 89 -3.89 -4.85 -4.72
C ILE A 89 -3.88 -5.45 -3.32
N TYR A 90 -3.58 -4.64 -2.30
CA TYR A 90 -3.60 -5.07 -0.91
C TYR A 90 -4.95 -5.63 -0.47
N ALA A 91 -6.05 -4.92 -0.78
CA ALA A 91 -7.40 -5.37 -0.45
C ALA A 91 -7.71 -6.74 -1.07
N TRP A 92 -7.31 -6.93 -2.32
CA TRP A 92 -7.47 -8.21 -3.01
C TRP A 92 -6.60 -9.30 -2.40
N GLU A 93 -5.32 -9.05 -2.13
CA GLU A 93 -4.39 -10.05 -1.56
C GLU A 93 -4.84 -10.56 -0.20
N GLN A 94 -5.33 -9.66 0.67
CA GLN A 94 -5.74 -10.01 2.03
C GLN A 94 -7.19 -10.49 2.13
N GLY A 95 -8.06 -10.03 1.24
CA GLY A 95 -9.50 -10.31 1.31
C GLY A 95 -9.92 -11.54 0.51
N SER A 96 -9.46 -11.65 -0.72
CA SER A 96 -9.88 -12.71 -1.65
C SER A 96 -8.71 -13.63 -2.04
N GLY A 97 -7.62 -13.07 -2.56
CA GLY A 97 -6.50 -13.81 -3.13
C GLY A 97 -6.83 -14.59 -4.41
N MET A 98 -8.10 -14.63 -4.84
CA MET A 98 -8.57 -15.48 -5.93
C MET A 98 -8.61 -14.74 -7.27
N PRO A 99 -8.34 -15.40 -8.41
CA PRO A 99 -8.46 -14.79 -9.73
C PRO A 99 -9.89 -14.36 -10.10
N LYS A 100 -10.90 -15.01 -9.52
CA LYS A 100 -12.33 -14.71 -9.68
C LYS A 100 -12.88 -14.26 -8.32
N PHE A 101 -13.48 -13.08 -8.29
CA PHE A 101 -14.08 -12.47 -7.10
C PHE A 101 -15.21 -11.52 -7.51
N ASP A 102 -16.08 -11.10 -6.60
CA ASP A 102 -17.12 -10.11 -6.91
C ASP A 102 -16.57 -8.67 -6.94
N THR A 103 -16.82 -7.93 -8.01
CA THR A 103 -16.26 -6.59 -8.20
C THR A 103 -16.89 -5.56 -7.25
N ALA A 104 -18.16 -5.71 -6.89
CA ALA A 104 -18.84 -4.80 -5.98
C ALA A 104 -18.36 -4.99 -4.54
N GLU A 105 -18.19 -6.24 -4.08
CA GLU A 105 -17.56 -6.55 -2.80
C GLU A 105 -16.15 -5.95 -2.72
N ALA A 106 -15.36 -6.16 -3.77
CA ALA A 106 -13.99 -5.66 -3.87
C ALA A 106 -13.95 -4.12 -3.83
N PHE A 107 -14.78 -3.47 -4.64
CA PHE A 107 -14.87 -2.01 -4.71
C PHE A 107 -15.27 -1.42 -3.36
N ARG A 108 -16.31 -1.98 -2.71
CA ARG A 108 -16.74 -1.59 -1.38
C ARG A 108 -15.63 -1.77 -0.34
N THR A 109 -14.88 -2.87 -0.42
CA THR A 109 -13.75 -3.15 0.48
C THR A 109 -12.67 -2.07 0.37
N VAL A 110 -12.28 -1.68 -0.86
CA VAL A 110 -11.27 -0.64 -1.06
C VAL A 110 -11.77 0.70 -0.54
N LEU A 111 -13.02 1.09 -0.80
CA LEU A 111 -13.61 2.32 -0.24
C LEU A 111 -13.61 2.29 1.30
N GLY A 112 -13.95 1.15 1.91
CA GLY A 112 -13.90 0.97 3.36
C GLY A 112 -12.48 0.99 3.96
N LEU A 113 -11.44 0.71 3.17
CA LEU A 113 -10.05 0.93 3.59
C LEU A 113 -9.67 2.41 3.51
N VAL A 114 -10.13 3.11 2.47
CA VAL A 114 -9.91 4.57 2.32
C VAL A 114 -10.53 5.34 3.49
N THR A 115 -11.72 4.96 3.96
CA THR A 115 -12.33 5.60 5.15
C THR A 115 -11.54 5.36 6.43
N ARG A 116 -10.76 4.28 6.50
CA ARG A 116 -9.90 3.89 7.64
C ARG A 116 -8.43 4.27 7.44
N TYR A 117 -8.15 5.25 6.57
CA TYR A 117 -6.78 5.62 6.19
C TYR A 117 -5.85 5.89 7.39
N GLN A 118 -6.38 6.42 8.49
CA GLN A 118 -5.63 6.72 9.72
C GLN A 118 -5.02 5.49 10.39
N HIS A 119 -5.45 4.29 10.00
CA HIS A 119 -4.94 3.02 10.52
C HIS A 119 -4.08 2.25 9.51
N LEU A 120 -3.92 2.75 8.27
CA LEU A 120 -3.26 2.00 7.21
C LEU A 120 -1.75 1.96 7.37
N CYS A 121 -1.20 0.76 7.52
CA CYS A 121 0.24 0.48 7.44
C CYS A 121 0.45 -0.73 6.55
N ILE A 122 0.84 -0.48 5.30
CA ILE A 122 0.90 -1.47 4.23
C ILE A 122 2.31 -1.42 3.64
N PHE A 123 2.90 -2.59 3.42
CA PHE A 123 4.17 -2.75 2.74
C PHE A 123 4.21 -4.12 2.06
N TRP A 124 5.22 -4.37 1.22
CA TRP A 124 5.46 -5.67 0.63
C TRP A 124 6.90 -6.08 0.80
N THR A 125 7.16 -7.38 0.89
CA THR A 125 8.52 -7.92 1.01
C THR A 125 8.99 -8.67 -0.25
N VAL A 126 8.50 -8.26 -1.42
CA VAL A 126 8.74 -8.94 -2.70
C VAL A 126 10.09 -8.59 -3.34
N ASN A 127 10.55 -7.35 -3.17
CA ASN A 127 11.83 -6.90 -3.73
C ASN A 127 12.88 -6.58 -2.65
N TYR A 128 12.43 -6.17 -1.47
CA TYR A 128 13.25 -5.96 -0.27
C TYR A 128 12.58 -6.67 0.91
N ASP A 129 13.33 -6.98 1.95
CA ASP A 129 12.83 -7.75 3.11
C ASP A 129 13.52 -7.29 4.41
N PHE A 130 13.23 -8.00 5.51
CA PHE A 130 13.81 -7.73 6.82
C PHE A 130 15.03 -8.62 7.14
N GLU A 131 15.58 -9.36 6.18
CA GLU A 131 16.74 -10.24 6.41
C GLU A 131 18.02 -9.42 6.57
N ASN A 132 18.25 -8.47 5.67
CA ASN A 132 19.40 -7.59 5.77
C ASN A 132 19.19 -6.55 6.88
N LYS A 133 20.12 -6.47 7.85
CA LYS A 133 20.02 -5.55 9.00
C LYS A 133 19.79 -4.09 8.62
N ILE A 134 20.50 -3.57 7.61
CA ILE A 134 20.40 -2.16 7.21
C ILE A 134 19.01 -1.87 6.63
N VAL A 135 18.52 -2.77 5.77
CA VAL A 135 17.20 -2.66 5.16
C VAL A 135 16.10 -2.82 6.22
N ARG A 136 16.21 -3.83 7.09
CA ARG A 136 15.30 -4.05 8.21
C ARG A 136 15.17 -2.82 9.10
N ASP A 137 16.29 -2.32 9.60
CA ASP A 137 16.29 -1.19 10.53
C ASP A 137 15.64 0.04 9.87
N PHE A 138 15.86 0.22 8.56
CA PHE A 138 15.21 1.28 7.79
C PHE A 138 13.70 1.04 7.59
N LEU A 139 13.26 -0.16 7.22
CA LEU A 139 11.84 -0.48 7.07
C LEU A 139 11.09 -0.28 8.38
N LEU A 140 11.71 -0.65 9.51
CA LEU A 140 11.15 -0.42 10.85
C LEU A 140 10.91 1.07 11.12
N THR A 141 11.78 1.97 10.64
CA THR A 141 11.52 3.42 10.77
C THR A 141 10.38 3.88 9.86
N GLN A 142 10.29 3.34 8.65
CA GLN A 142 9.21 3.66 7.71
C GLN A 142 7.84 3.25 8.25
N ILE A 143 7.69 2.02 8.75
CA ILE A 143 6.41 1.52 9.28
C ILE A 143 5.98 2.21 10.57
N GLN A 144 6.86 2.98 11.23
CA GLN A 144 6.52 3.79 12.41
C GLN A 144 6.05 5.21 12.05
N LYS A 145 6.12 5.61 10.77
CA LYS A 145 5.68 6.93 10.32
C LYS A 145 4.18 7.18 10.54
N PRO A 146 3.75 8.47 10.62
CA PRO A 146 2.34 8.82 10.70
C PRO A 146 1.54 8.19 9.56
N ARG A 147 0.37 7.65 9.90
CA ARG A 147 -0.52 6.96 8.97
C ARG A 147 -1.22 7.94 8.03
N PRO A 148 -1.58 7.53 6.80
CA PRO A 148 -1.37 6.21 6.23
C PRO A 148 0.08 6.03 5.75
N VAL A 149 0.61 4.84 5.98
CA VAL A 149 1.88 4.38 5.40
C VAL A 149 1.55 3.31 4.37
N ILE A 150 1.93 3.56 3.13
CA ILE A 150 1.81 2.58 2.03
C ILE A 150 3.16 2.61 1.32
N LEU A 151 4.02 1.64 1.64
CA LEU A 151 5.35 1.57 1.04
C LEU A 151 5.26 1.01 -0.38
N ASP A 152 5.98 1.64 -1.29
CA ASP A 152 6.14 1.16 -2.66
C ASP A 152 6.83 -0.22 -2.64
N PRO A 153 6.24 -1.28 -3.22
CA PRO A 153 6.87 -2.60 -3.29
C PRO A 153 8.22 -2.60 -4.02
N ALA A 154 8.52 -1.57 -4.80
CA ALA A 154 9.75 -1.44 -5.58
C ALA A 154 10.84 -0.57 -4.93
N ASP A 155 10.45 0.41 -4.10
CA ASP A 155 11.32 1.39 -3.46
C ASP A 155 10.97 1.54 -1.96
N PRO A 156 11.82 1.04 -1.03
CA PRO A 156 11.53 1.09 0.41
C PRO A 156 11.55 2.51 0.99
N THR A 157 12.09 3.49 0.26
CA THR A 157 12.10 4.92 0.66
C THR A 157 10.80 5.64 0.26
N GLY A 158 10.05 5.06 -0.68
CA GLY A 158 8.83 5.62 -1.25
C GLY A 158 7.59 5.27 -0.44
N ASP A 159 7.28 6.05 0.59
CA ASP A 159 5.96 6.02 1.23
C ASP A 159 4.94 6.81 0.40
N VAL A 160 4.13 6.10 -0.38
CA VAL A 160 3.08 6.71 -1.21
C VAL A 160 1.82 7.04 -0.42
N GLY A 161 1.68 6.48 0.78
CA GLY A 161 0.65 6.84 1.77
C GLY A 161 0.91 8.24 2.34
N GLY A 162 2.17 8.56 2.60
CA GLY A 162 2.68 9.91 2.83
C GLY A 162 2.16 10.60 4.10
N GLY A 163 1.47 9.89 5.00
CA GLY A 163 0.91 10.48 6.21
C GLY A 163 0.05 11.72 5.93
N ASN A 164 0.44 12.84 6.54
CA ASN A 164 -0.25 14.14 6.40
C ASN A 164 0.13 14.92 5.13
N ARG A 165 1.00 14.38 4.26
CA ARG A 165 1.38 15.03 2.99
C ARG A 165 0.20 15.15 2.02
N TRP A 166 -0.76 14.24 2.13
CA TRP A 166 -1.93 14.17 1.26
C TRP A 166 -3.22 14.36 2.03
N CYS A 167 -4.22 14.96 1.40
CA CYS A 167 -5.55 15.19 1.96
C CYS A 167 -6.42 13.92 1.91
N TRP A 168 -5.98 12.83 2.54
CA TRP A 168 -6.71 11.55 2.60
C TRP A 168 -8.13 11.70 3.17
N HIS A 169 -8.33 12.63 4.11
CA HIS A 169 -9.64 12.92 4.69
C HIS A 169 -10.69 13.33 3.63
N LEU A 170 -10.30 14.05 2.57
CA LEU A 170 -11.22 14.42 1.49
C LEU A 170 -11.67 13.18 0.71
N LEU A 171 -10.73 12.28 0.42
CA LEU A 171 -11.01 11.03 -0.28
C LEU A 171 -11.83 10.07 0.61
N ALA A 172 -11.58 10.06 1.91
CA ALA A 172 -12.36 9.32 2.91
C ALA A 172 -13.81 9.80 2.99
N ASN A 173 -14.05 11.12 2.98
CA ASN A 173 -15.40 11.67 2.98
C ASN A 173 -16.17 11.28 1.71
N GLU A 174 -15.53 11.40 0.54
CA GLU A 174 -16.11 10.90 -0.72
C GLU A 174 -16.39 9.40 -0.66
N ALA A 175 -15.45 8.59 -0.16
CA ALA A 175 -15.65 7.15 -0.01
C ALA A 175 -16.85 6.83 0.90
N ALA A 176 -17.01 7.54 2.02
CA ALA A 176 -18.15 7.39 2.92
C ALA A 176 -19.48 7.76 2.25
N GLU A 177 -19.54 8.87 1.49
CA GLU A 177 -20.72 9.24 0.71
C GLU A 177 -21.09 8.14 -0.30
N TRP A 178 -20.09 7.58 -1.01
CA TRP A 178 -20.30 6.53 -1.98
C TRP A 178 -20.78 5.22 -1.35
N LEU A 179 -20.21 4.83 -0.20
CA LEU A 179 -20.60 3.63 0.53
C LEU A 179 -22.07 3.67 1.00
N CYS A 180 -22.58 4.86 1.34
CA CYS A 180 -23.95 5.06 1.81
C CYS A 180 -24.96 5.24 0.66
N SER A 181 -24.59 6.00 -0.37
CA SER A 181 -25.52 6.50 -1.37
C SER A 181 -25.48 5.76 -2.71
N SER A 182 -24.36 5.13 -3.04
CA SER A 182 -24.20 4.53 -4.37
C SER A 182 -24.88 3.17 -4.47
N LEU A 183 -25.61 2.96 -5.58
CA LEU A 183 -26.17 1.65 -5.93
C LEU A 183 -25.09 0.58 -6.16
N CYS A 184 -23.86 0.97 -6.52
CA CYS A 184 -22.76 0.00 -6.71
C CYS A 184 -22.30 -0.67 -5.41
N CYS A 185 -22.75 -0.17 -4.26
CA CYS A 185 -22.43 -0.68 -2.93
C CYS A 185 -23.63 -1.36 -2.26
N LYS A 186 -24.75 -1.55 -2.99
CA LYS A 186 -25.98 -2.15 -2.50
C LYS A 186 -26.39 -3.34 -3.38
N ASP A 187 -27.01 -4.34 -2.77
CA ASP A 187 -27.57 -5.48 -3.48
C ASP A 187 -28.96 -5.16 -4.05
N ARG A 188 -29.67 -6.18 -4.56
CA ARG A 188 -31.01 -6.02 -5.13
C ARG A 188 -32.08 -5.66 -4.09
N ALA A 189 -31.87 -5.99 -2.82
CA ALA A 189 -32.76 -5.62 -1.72
C ALA A 189 -32.49 -4.18 -1.23
N GLY A 190 -31.37 -3.59 -1.65
CA GLY A 190 -30.92 -2.28 -1.18
C GLY A 190 -30.01 -2.36 0.04
N ASP A 191 -29.68 -3.57 0.48
CA ASP A 191 -28.77 -3.81 1.60
C ASP A 191 -27.31 -3.62 1.16
N PRO A 192 -26.42 -3.19 2.05
CA PRO A 192 -25.02 -3.02 1.69
C PRO A 192 -24.38 -4.34 1.27
N VAL A 193 -23.71 -4.34 0.11
CA VAL A 193 -22.94 -5.51 -0.36
C VAL A 193 -21.91 -5.91 0.70
N GLN A 194 -21.63 -7.20 0.83
CA GLN A 194 -20.62 -7.68 1.76
C GLN A 194 -19.22 -7.12 1.39
N SER A 195 -18.42 -6.75 2.37
CA SER A 195 -17.00 -6.38 2.18
C SER A 195 -16.11 -7.49 2.72
N TRP A 196 -14.92 -7.65 2.15
CA TRP A 196 -13.93 -8.59 2.67
C TRP A 196 -13.36 -8.10 4.00
N THR A 197 -12.98 -9.05 4.85
CA THR A 197 -12.30 -8.76 6.12
C THR A 197 -10.82 -8.52 5.86
N VAL A 198 -10.45 -7.26 5.64
CA VAL A 198 -9.06 -6.85 5.37
C VAL A 198 -8.45 -6.13 6.57
N PRO A 199 -7.29 -6.58 7.10
CA PRO A 199 -6.55 -5.89 8.15
C PRO A 199 -6.08 -4.50 7.68
N THR A 200 -6.04 -3.51 8.58
CA THR A 200 -5.48 -2.18 8.25
C THR A 200 -3.98 -2.09 8.47
N VAL A 201 -3.39 -3.03 9.21
CA VAL A 201 -1.96 -3.05 9.55
C VAL A 201 -1.38 -4.39 9.12
N GLN A 202 -0.28 -4.34 8.38
CA GLN A 202 0.56 -5.51 8.17
C GLN A 202 1.60 -5.65 9.29
N MET A 203 1.76 -6.87 9.79
CA MET A 203 2.85 -7.22 10.71
C MET A 203 4.03 -7.81 9.93
N PRO A 204 5.29 -7.61 10.37
CA PRO A 204 6.44 -8.33 9.80
C PRO A 204 6.21 -9.84 9.94
N GLY A 205 5.86 -10.51 8.85
CA GLY A 205 5.44 -11.92 8.81
C GLY A 205 4.08 -12.20 8.15
N SER A 206 3.28 -11.16 7.85
CA SER A 206 1.94 -11.29 7.25
C SER A 206 1.88 -11.05 5.74
N CYS A 207 3.03 -10.85 5.08
CA CYS A 207 3.09 -10.63 3.63
C CYS A 207 3.00 -11.99 2.90
N GLY A 208 1.83 -12.33 2.35
CA GLY A 208 1.61 -13.57 1.59
C GLY A 208 2.56 -13.64 0.38
N VAL A 209 3.14 -14.79 0.01
CA VAL A 209 2.74 -16.20 0.14
C VAL A 209 3.81 -16.98 0.89
N CYS A 210 3.45 -17.69 1.95
CA CYS A 210 4.25 -18.78 2.51
C CYS A 210 3.33 -19.90 3.01
N THR A 211 3.55 -21.09 2.50
CA THR A 211 3.24 -22.36 3.16
C THR A 211 3.69 -22.32 4.63
N ALA A 212 2.72 -22.45 5.53
CA ALA A 212 2.82 -22.75 6.97
C ALA A 212 3.61 -21.78 7.89
N PRO A 213 3.18 -21.59 9.16
CA PRO A 213 3.72 -20.56 10.05
C PRO A 213 4.83 -21.11 10.97
N VAL A 214 5.95 -20.38 11.06
CA VAL A 214 6.99 -20.49 12.10
C VAL A 214 7.59 -19.07 12.17
N VAL A 215 7.56 -18.24 13.20
CA VAL A 215 7.60 -18.39 14.66
C VAL A 215 6.90 -17.18 15.28
N ASN A 216 6.05 -17.42 16.28
CA ASN A 216 5.50 -16.39 17.16
C ASN A 216 6.42 -16.27 18.38
N GLU A 217 7.45 -15.42 18.34
CA GLU A 217 8.27 -15.12 19.52
C GLU A 217 9.13 -13.88 19.29
N MET A 218 8.56 -12.66 19.30
CA MET A 218 9.39 -11.45 19.44
C MET A 218 8.67 -10.22 20.01
N LEU A 219 7.58 -10.39 20.76
CA LEU A 219 6.94 -9.29 21.50
C LEU A 219 6.75 -9.53 23.00
N SER A 220 7.45 -10.49 23.62
CA SER A 220 7.37 -10.68 25.09
C SER A 220 8.36 -9.84 25.91
N TYR A 221 9.27 -9.07 25.27
CA TYR A 221 10.20 -8.20 26.00
C TYR A 221 9.67 -6.76 26.11
N ARG A 222 8.52 -6.57 26.77
CA ARG A 222 8.17 -5.25 27.35
C ARG A 222 7.12 -5.21 28.46
N SER A 223 6.75 -6.36 29.05
CA SER A 223 5.74 -6.39 30.12
C SER A 223 6.21 -7.04 31.43
N ARG A 224 7.49 -6.90 31.78
CA ARG A 224 7.93 -7.10 33.17
C ARG A 224 8.90 -6.00 33.56
N GLY A 225 8.43 -5.14 34.45
CA GLY A 225 9.26 -4.17 35.15
C GLY A 225 8.63 -2.80 35.27
N VAL A 226 7.44 -2.68 35.89
CA VAL A 226 7.10 -1.65 36.89
C VAL A 226 5.89 -2.17 37.67
N LEU A 227 6.11 -2.66 38.88
CA LEU A 227 5.17 -2.60 40.00
C LEU A 227 6.04 -2.53 41.25
N ASP A 228 5.83 -1.47 42.04
CA ASP A 228 6.25 -1.37 43.44
C ASP A 228 5.68 -2.54 44.27
#